data_AF-A0A4Q3CUX0-F1
#
_entry.id   AF-A0A4Q3CUX0-F1
#
_cell.length_a   1.000
_cell.length_b   1.000
_cell.length_c   1.000
_cell.angle_alpha   90.00
_cell.angle_beta   90.00
_cell.angle_gamma   90.00
#
_symmetry.space_group_name_H-M   'P 1'
#
loop_
_entity.id
_entity.type
_entity.pdbx_description
1 polymer ?
#
loop_
_entity_poly.entity_id
_entity_poly.type
_entity_poly.pdbx_seq_one_letter_code
_entity_poly.pdbx_strand_id
1 'polypeptide(L)' 'MPRPLRPEVSLARKLRKEMSYPEVLLWQRLRGRSTGLKFRKQHPIG' A
#
# COMPACT_ATOMS: atom_id res chain seq x y z
N MET A 1 -17.90 -16.35 -8.33
CA MET A 1 -17.58 -15.08 -9.01
C MET A 1 -16.85 -14.17 -8.02
N PRO A 2 -15.62 -13.70 -8.27
CA PRO A 2 -15.02 -12.66 -7.42
C PRO A 2 -15.89 -11.39 -7.50
N ARG A 3 -16.29 -10.85 -6.34
CA ARG A 3 -17.04 -9.59 -6.27
C ARG A 3 -16.19 -8.47 -6.90
N PRO A 4 -16.78 -7.55 -7.68
CA PRO A 4 -16.04 -6.39 -8.17
C PRO A 4 -15.50 -5.63 -6.96
N LEU A 5 -14.18 -5.47 -6.91
CA LEU A 5 -13.52 -4.71 -5.86
C LEU A 5 -13.97 -3.25 -5.99
N ARG A 6 -14.28 -2.60 -4.86
CA ARG A 6 -14.55 -1.16 -4.83
C ARG A 6 -13.44 -0.41 -5.58
N PRO A 7 -13.77 0.67 -6.32
CA PRO A 7 -12.79 1.40 -7.12
C PRO A 7 -11.61 1.87 -6.27
N GLU A 8 -11.82 2.28 -5.02
CA GLU A 8 -10.73 2.67 -4.10
C GLU A 8 -9.74 1.51 -3.85
N VAL A 9 -10.23 0.28 -3.72
CA VAL A 9 -9.40 -0.91 -3.49
C VAL A 9 -8.61 -1.29 -4.74
N SER A 10 -9.21 -1.12 -5.92
CA SER A 10 -8.52 -1.34 -7.20
C SER A 10 -7.39 -0.33 -7.39
N LEU A 11 -7.65 0.96 -7.11
CA LEU A 11 -6.67 2.02 -7.17
C LEU A 11 -5.54 1.79 -6.16
N ALA A 12 -5.86 1.43 -4.92
CA ALA A 12 -4.86 1.07 -3.92
C ALA A 12 -4.01 -0.14 -4.36
N ARG A 13 -4.59 -1.14 -5.02
CA ARG A 13 -3.81 -2.27 -5.58
C ARG A 13 -2.88 -1.83 -6.70
N LYS A 14 -3.32 -0.94 -7.59
CA LYS A 14 -2.49 -0.38 -8.67
C LYS A 14 -1.32 0.42 -8.11
N LEU A 15 -1.58 1.35 -7.20
CA LEU A 15 -0.55 2.14 -6.51
C LEU A 15 0.44 1.28 -5.71
N ARG A 16 0.01 0.12 -5.20
CA ARG A 16 0.95 -0.81 -4.55
C ARG A 16 1.94 -1.44 -5.54
N LYS A 17 1.55 -1.60 -6.80
CA LYS A 17 2.43 -2.13 -7.86
C LYS A 17 3.29 -1.03 -8.47
N GLU A 18 2.71 0.14 -8.70
CA GLU A 18 3.35 1.32 -9.31
C GLU A 18 3.89 2.29 -8.25
N MET A 19 4.64 1.82 -7.25
CA MET A 19 5.28 2.76 -6.32
C MET A 19 6.49 3.43 -6.96
N SER A 20 6.63 4.72 -6.69
CA SER A 20 7.81 5.48 -7.11
C SER A 20 9.05 5.01 -6.33
N TYR A 21 10.23 5.12 -6.94
CA TYR A 21 11.50 4.73 -6.32
C TYR A 21 11.70 5.25 -4.88
N PRO A 22 11.49 6.55 -4.59
CA PRO A 22 11.56 7.06 -3.21
C PRO A 22 10.53 6.42 -2.27
N GLU A 23 9.32 6.11 -2.74
CA GLU A 23 8.29 5.45 -1.92
C GLU A 23 8.66 4.00 -1.59
N VAL A 24 9.32 3.30 -2.53
CA VAL A 24 9.86 1.95 -2.28
C VAL A 24 10.91 2.01 -1.19
N LEU A 25 11.82 2.98 -1.25
CA LEU A 25 12.90 3.15 -0.27
C LEU A 25 12.34 3.50 1.12
N LEU A 26 11.34 4.39 1.17
CA LEU A 26 10.61 4.71 2.41
C LEU A 26 9.89 3.47 2.94
N TRP A 27 9.18 2.74 2.09
CA TRP A 27 8.46 1.55 2.49
C TRP A 27 9.39 0.43 2.95
N GLN A 28 10.59 0.28 2.39
CA GLN A 28 11.60 -0.65 2.89
C GLN A 28 12.04 -0.32 4.31
N ARG A 29 12.17 0.97 4.66
CA ARG A 29 12.49 1.40 6.04
C ARG A 29 11.32 1.21 7.01
N LEU A 30 10.08 1.40 6.54
CA LEU A 30 8.86 1.29 7.36
C LEU A 30 8.35 -0.16 7.48
N ARG A 31 8.66 -1.03 6.51
CA ARG A 31 8.30 -2.44 6.51
C ARG A 31 9.14 -3.16 7.55
N GLY A 32 8.48 -3.86 8.47
CA GLY A 32 9.15 -4.76 9.42
C GLY A 32 9.17 -4.28 10.86
N ARG A 33 8.27 -3.36 11.28
CA ARG A 33 8.15 -2.94 12.70
C ARG A 33 9.44 -2.31 13.27
N SER A 34 10.35 -1.82 12.42
CA SER A 34 11.59 -1.15 12.81
C SER A 34 11.37 0.01 13.79
N THR A 35 10.19 0.63 13.73
CA THR A 35 9.75 1.76 14.56
C THR A 35 8.70 1.38 15.61
N GLY A 36 8.43 0.09 15.83
CA GLY A 36 7.37 -0.39 16.73
C GLY A 36 5.94 -0.25 16.17
N LEU A 37 5.76 0.53 15.11
CA LEU A 37 4.47 0.79 14.46
C LEU A 37 4.24 -0.15 13.26
N LYS A 38 2.98 -0.56 13.07
CA LYS A 38 2.56 -1.37 11.90
C LYS A 38 2.04 -0.45 10.80
N PHE A 39 2.91 -0.01 9.90
CA PHE A 39 2.49 0.74 8.71
C PHE A 39 1.76 -0.17 7.70
N ARG A 40 0.69 0.34 7.09
CA ARG A 40 -0.01 -0.32 5.97
C ARG A 40 0.16 0.49 4.69
N LYS A 41 0.73 -0.12 3.66
CA LYS A 41 0.99 0.52 2.38
C LYS A 41 -0.30 0.76 1.60
N GLN A 42 -0.52 2.02 1.21
CA GLN A 42 -1.63 2.46 0.37
C GLN A 42 -2.96 1.89 0.86
N HIS A 43 -3.38 2.26 2.07
CA HIS A 43 -4.67 1.85 2.61
C HIS A 43 -5.77 2.58 1.82
N PRO A 44 -6.73 1.87 1.21
CA PRO A 44 -7.84 2.54 0.53
C PRO A 44 -8.60 3.37 1.55
N ILE A 45 -8.80 4.65 1.24
CA ILE A 45 -9.64 5.55 2.02
C ILE A 45 -11.00 5.56 1.33
N GLY A 46 -12.04 5.17 2.06
CA GLY A 46 -13.42 5.10 1.61
C GLY A 46 -14.37 4.93 2.78
#